data_AF-A0A8K0A4Y1-F1
#
_entry.id   AF-A0A8K0A4Y1-F1
#
_cell.length_a   1.000
_cell.length_b   1.000
_cell.length_c   1.000
_cell.angle_alpha   90.00
_cell.angle_beta   90.00
_cell.angle_gamma   90.00
#
_symmetry.space_group_name_H-M   'P 1'
#
loop_
_entity.id
_entity.type
_entity.pdbx_description
1 polymer ?
#
loop_
_entity_poly.entity_id
_entity_poly.type
_entity_poly.pdbx_seq_one_letter_code
_entity_poly.pdbx_strand_id
1 'polypeptide(L)'
;MLQQGIASPVVMELLSSLAEVQGLSYAPAIERNVRNVYRMSNVVFKHHIMLKECFPGPLKTMTKRRVWAGTFTHYVIIHRVAPISSLVAENEERQFSSFKRITKTTANYARPDHITSNLFVRFFFHQSQGSNIHQENKISEVAKLLPRERTRISAALMLKHKRDAQTHCERVPDFLRRGYGTHWHMEEGDVVFHDSTPPSHPAGPALHHFRSMSIKGGHEYLKQEWEKCRQEGVAMPICKVWIYDGQNLENRVSIPWNESFEFTVQRFSYLKEKTQDEEDTEEDEYMEK
;
A
#
# COMPACT_ATOMS: atom_id res chain seq x y z
N MET A 1 -35.11 -17.98 -12.93
CA MET A 1 -34.48 -17.97 -11.59
C MET A 1 -33.15 -17.27 -11.71
N LEU A 2 -33.00 -16.10 -11.11
CA LEU A 2 -31.70 -15.41 -11.01
C LEU A 2 -30.85 -16.18 -9.99
N GLN A 3 -29.85 -16.92 -10.45
CA GLN A 3 -28.79 -17.42 -9.56
C GLN A 3 -28.17 -16.19 -8.87
N GLN A 4 -28.13 -16.20 -7.54
CA GLN A 4 -27.37 -15.22 -6.77
C GLN A 4 -25.92 -15.26 -7.27
N GLY A 5 -25.51 -14.18 -7.95
CA GLY A 5 -24.27 -14.14 -8.71
C GLY A 5 -23.07 -14.05 -7.77
N ILE A 6 -22.31 -15.15 -7.68
CA ILE A 6 -20.95 -15.09 -7.14
C ILE A 6 -20.11 -14.30 -8.15
N ALA A 7 -19.56 -13.16 -7.73
CA ALA A 7 -18.70 -12.36 -8.59
C ALA A 7 -17.47 -13.18 -9.03
N SER A 8 -16.95 -12.91 -10.23
CA SER A 8 -15.78 -13.63 -10.72
C SER A 8 -14.57 -13.40 -9.78
N PRO A 9 -13.61 -14.35 -9.72
CA PRO A 9 -12.45 -14.24 -8.83
C PRO A 9 -11.68 -12.92 -9.01
N VAL A 10 -11.52 -12.47 -10.25
CA VAL A 10 -10.85 -11.19 -10.59
C VAL A 10 -11.60 -9.98 -10.02
N VAL A 11 -12.94 -9.99 -10.07
CA VAL A 11 -13.76 -8.91 -9.49
C VAL A 11 -13.70 -8.96 -7.97
N MET A 12 -13.67 -10.14 -7.36
CA MET A 12 -13.49 -10.28 -5.91
C MET A 12 -12.12 -9.74 -5.45
N GLU A 13 -11.06 -9.99 -6.22
CA GLU A 13 -9.72 -9.48 -5.94
C GLU A 13 -9.64 -7.94 -6.11
N LEU A 14 -10.34 -7.40 -7.11
CA LEU A 14 -10.51 -5.95 -7.28
C LEU A 14 -11.20 -5.30 -6.07
N LEU A 15 -12.30 -5.89 -5.60
CA LEU A 15 -13.06 -5.37 -4.46
C LEU A 15 -12.28 -5.51 -3.14
N SER A 16 -11.58 -6.63 -2.96
CA SER A 16 -10.75 -6.88 -1.78
C SER A 16 -9.59 -5.89 -1.71
N SER A 17 -8.86 -5.70 -2.82
CA SER A 17 -7.79 -4.70 -2.90
C SER A 17 -8.30 -3.27 -2.69
N LEU A 18 -9.51 -2.93 -3.17
CA LEU A 18 -10.11 -1.63 -2.90
C LEU A 18 -10.40 -1.42 -1.41
N ALA A 19 -11.03 -2.40 -0.77
CA ALA A 19 -11.34 -2.34 0.64
C ALA A 19 -10.07 -2.19 1.48
N GLU A 20 -9.01 -2.90 1.11
CA GLU A 20 -7.72 -2.79 1.76
C GLU A 20 -7.03 -1.43 1.56
N VAL A 21 -7.04 -0.87 0.34
CA VAL A 21 -6.57 0.51 0.10
C VAL A 21 -7.32 1.45 1.04
N GLN A 22 -8.65 1.39 1.07
CA GLN A 22 -9.44 2.26 1.93
C GLN A 22 -9.15 2.05 3.42
N GLY A 23 -8.96 0.80 3.86
CA GLY A 23 -8.57 0.48 5.23
C GLY A 23 -7.27 1.17 5.64
N LEU A 24 -6.24 1.13 4.78
CA LEU A 24 -4.98 1.84 5.00
C LEU A 24 -5.13 3.36 4.95
N SER A 25 -6.02 3.86 4.10
CA SER A 25 -6.24 5.30 3.92
C SER A 25 -6.92 5.96 5.09
N TYR A 26 -7.92 5.29 5.67
CA TYR A 26 -8.68 5.77 6.80
C TYR A 26 -8.07 5.33 8.14
N ALA A 27 -6.97 4.58 8.13
CA ALA A 27 -6.27 4.19 9.33
C ALA A 27 -5.83 5.43 10.16
N PRO A 28 -5.92 5.36 11.50
CA PRO A 28 -5.42 6.42 12.37
C PRO A 28 -3.96 6.76 12.10
N ALA A 29 -3.58 8.03 12.25
CA ALA A 29 -2.22 8.50 12.06
C ALA A 29 -1.17 7.74 12.87
N ILE A 30 -1.55 7.25 14.06
CA ILE A 30 -0.70 6.49 14.99
C ILE A 30 -0.31 5.11 14.41
N GLU A 31 -1.17 4.54 13.57
CA GLU A 31 -0.92 3.24 12.94
C GLU A 31 0.03 3.35 11.74
N ARG A 32 0.33 4.57 11.28
CA ARG A 32 1.24 4.77 10.14
C ARG A 32 2.66 4.40 10.52
N ASN A 33 3.18 3.38 9.83
CA ASN A 33 4.54 2.89 9.98
C ASN A 33 5.12 2.52 8.60
N VAL A 34 6.42 2.20 8.56
CA VAL A 34 7.14 1.85 7.32
C VAL A 34 6.48 0.67 6.59
N ARG A 35 5.94 -0.30 7.31
CA ARG A 35 5.24 -1.44 6.73
C ARG A 35 3.95 -1.01 6.05
N ASN A 36 3.13 -0.21 6.71
CA ASN A 36 1.89 0.31 6.13
C ASN A 36 2.17 1.19 4.91
N VAL A 37 3.29 1.90 4.90
CA VAL A 37 3.77 2.63 3.71
C VAL A 37 4.11 1.69 2.56
N TYR A 38 4.80 0.59 2.83
CA TYR A 38 5.11 -0.41 1.82
C TYR A 38 3.84 -1.11 1.30
N ARG A 39 2.99 -1.57 2.23
CA ARG A 39 1.72 -2.22 1.93
C ARG A 39 0.80 -1.35 1.09
N MET A 40 0.67 -0.06 1.44
CA MET A 40 -0.08 0.91 0.64
C MET A 40 0.42 0.93 -0.81
N SER A 41 1.75 0.94 -1.02
CA SER A 41 2.34 0.94 -2.36
C SER A 41 1.98 -0.33 -3.15
N ASN A 42 2.05 -1.50 -2.51
CA ASN A 42 1.82 -2.79 -3.14
C ASN A 42 0.34 -3.05 -3.42
N VAL A 43 -0.54 -2.77 -2.45
CA VAL A 43 -1.99 -2.96 -2.59
C VAL A 43 -2.58 -1.99 -3.59
N VAL A 44 -2.16 -0.72 -3.60
CA VAL A 44 -2.60 0.26 -4.63
C VAL A 44 -2.18 -0.19 -6.02
N PHE A 45 -0.99 -0.77 -6.16
CA PHE A 45 -0.53 -1.33 -7.42
C PHE A 45 -1.32 -2.57 -7.85
N LYS A 46 -1.55 -3.51 -6.93
CA LYS A 46 -2.41 -4.67 -7.15
C LYS A 46 -3.81 -4.23 -7.60
N HIS A 47 -4.41 -3.28 -6.91
CA HIS A 47 -5.71 -2.70 -7.26
C HIS A 47 -5.71 -2.10 -8.67
N HIS A 48 -4.65 -1.35 -9.01
CA HIS A 48 -4.50 -0.75 -10.34
C HIS A 48 -4.42 -1.80 -11.46
N ILE A 49 -3.67 -2.89 -11.28
CA ILE A 49 -3.63 -4.00 -12.24
C ILE A 49 -5.00 -4.67 -12.34
N MET A 50 -5.62 -5.01 -11.20
CA MET A 50 -6.93 -5.65 -11.20
C MET A 50 -7.99 -4.80 -11.88
N LEU A 51 -7.93 -3.48 -11.72
CA LEU A 51 -8.87 -2.57 -12.36
C LEU A 51 -8.71 -2.60 -13.89
N LYS A 52 -7.49 -2.77 -14.42
CA LYS A 52 -7.26 -2.99 -15.86
C LYS A 52 -7.73 -4.35 -16.35
N GLU A 53 -7.61 -5.39 -15.52
CA GLU A 53 -8.09 -6.73 -15.86
C GLU A 53 -9.62 -6.82 -15.87
N CYS A 54 -10.31 -6.16 -14.92
CA CYS A 54 -11.77 -6.12 -14.87
C CYS A 54 -12.38 -5.24 -15.97
N PHE A 55 -11.69 -4.17 -16.38
CA PHE A 55 -12.17 -3.22 -17.38
C PHE A 55 -11.20 -3.11 -18.56
N PRO A 56 -11.07 -4.17 -19.39
CA PRO A 56 -10.19 -4.13 -20.55
C PRO A 56 -10.75 -3.18 -21.61
N GLY A 57 -9.91 -2.26 -22.11
CA GLY A 57 -10.22 -1.39 -23.25
C GLY A 57 -10.24 0.11 -22.94
N PRO A 58 -10.61 0.94 -23.94
CA PRO A 58 -10.68 2.38 -23.77
C PRO A 58 -11.86 2.77 -22.88
N LEU A 59 -11.58 3.60 -21.87
CA LEU A 59 -12.61 4.17 -21.00
C LEU A 59 -13.57 5.04 -21.82
N LYS A 60 -14.87 4.74 -21.74
CA LYS A 60 -15.90 5.44 -22.54
C LYS A 60 -16.22 6.85 -22.00
N THR A 61 -16.21 7.02 -20.67
CA THR A 61 -16.77 8.22 -20.02
C THR A 61 -15.74 9.02 -19.24
N MET A 62 -14.63 8.41 -18.84
CA MET A 62 -13.62 9.04 -17.99
C MET A 62 -12.25 9.08 -18.67
N THR A 63 -11.51 10.15 -18.45
CA THR A 63 -10.14 10.25 -18.95
C THR A 63 -9.23 9.29 -18.19
N LYS A 64 -8.20 8.78 -18.88
CA LYS A 64 -7.16 7.93 -18.26
C LYS A 64 -6.55 8.59 -17.01
N ARG A 65 -6.35 9.91 -17.03
CA ARG A 65 -5.84 10.65 -15.87
C ARG A 65 -6.78 10.54 -14.66
N ARG A 66 -8.10 10.65 -14.87
CA ARG A 66 -9.07 10.63 -13.79
C ARG A 66 -9.23 9.24 -13.15
N VAL A 67 -9.12 8.18 -13.93
CA VAL A 67 -9.23 6.79 -13.44
C VAL A 67 -7.90 6.29 -12.88
N TRP A 68 -6.79 6.53 -13.59
CA TRP A 68 -5.52 5.85 -13.30
C TRP A 68 -4.51 6.73 -12.56
N ALA A 69 -4.48 8.05 -12.78
CA ALA A 69 -3.43 8.89 -12.20
C ALA A 69 -3.70 9.29 -10.75
N GLY A 70 -4.96 9.54 -10.36
CA GLY A 70 -5.28 10.02 -9.00
C GLY A 70 -4.88 9.03 -7.90
N THR A 71 -5.28 7.77 -8.06
CA THR A 71 -5.12 6.73 -7.02
C THR A 71 -3.73 6.10 -7.03
N PHE A 72 -3.12 5.90 -8.21
CA PHE A 72 -1.86 5.15 -8.31
C PHE A 72 -0.61 6.02 -8.08
N THR A 73 -0.60 7.28 -8.53
CA THR A 73 0.66 8.07 -8.56
C THR A 73 0.83 9.01 -7.38
N HIS A 74 -0.21 9.75 -6.97
CA HIS A 74 -0.07 10.73 -5.89
C HIS A 74 -0.33 10.14 -4.52
N TYR A 75 -1.23 9.17 -4.45
CA TYR A 75 -1.67 8.58 -3.19
C TYR A 75 -0.54 7.92 -2.40
N VAL A 76 0.28 7.13 -3.08
CA VAL A 76 1.39 6.38 -2.49
C VAL A 76 2.47 7.31 -1.95
N ILE A 77 2.84 8.34 -2.71
CA ILE A 77 3.88 9.29 -2.27
C ILE A 77 3.41 10.16 -1.12
N ILE A 78 2.13 10.53 -1.10
CA ILE A 78 1.54 11.28 -0.01
C ILE A 78 1.56 10.44 1.26
N HIS A 79 1.14 9.17 1.19
CA HIS A 79 1.12 8.26 2.35
C HIS A 79 2.50 8.04 2.98
N ARG A 80 3.57 8.11 2.17
CA ARG A 80 4.97 8.08 2.66
C ARG A 80 5.29 9.25 3.60
N VAL A 81 4.69 10.41 3.37
CA VAL A 81 5.01 11.67 4.07
C VAL A 81 3.99 12.00 5.17
N ALA A 82 2.71 11.75 4.92
CA ALA A 82 1.62 12.03 5.84
C ALA A 82 0.58 10.89 5.79
N PRO A 83 -0.09 10.56 6.91
CA PRO A 83 -1.23 9.66 6.88
C PRO A 83 -2.34 10.27 6.03
N ILE A 84 -2.94 9.44 5.16
CA ILE A 84 -3.98 9.90 4.23
C ILE A 84 -5.23 10.36 4.99
N SER A 85 -5.54 9.74 6.11
CA SER A 85 -6.66 10.11 6.99
C SER A 85 -6.60 11.56 7.47
N SER A 86 -5.42 12.18 7.53
CA SER A 86 -5.26 13.60 7.88
C SER A 86 -5.41 14.56 6.69
N LEU A 87 -5.56 14.04 5.47
CA LEU A 87 -5.69 14.82 4.24
C LEU A 87 -7.07 14.67 3.60
N VAL A 88 -7.81 13.64 3.98
CA VAL A 88 -9.18 13.44 3.53
C VAL A 88 -10.09 14.35 4.34
N ALA A 89 -10.50 15.46 3.72
CA ALA A 89 -11.40 16.46 4.32
C ALA A 89 -12.83 15.95 4.57
N GLU A 90 -13.15 14.70 4.20
CA GLU A 90 -14.50 14.14 4.31
C GLU A 90 -15.00 14.19 5.76
N ASN A 91 -14.12 13.91 6.74
CA ASN A 91 -14.51 13.94 8.14
C ASN A 91 -14.80 15.39 8.60
N GLU A 92 -13.98 16.35 8.20
CA GLU A 92 -14.19 17.76 8.46
C GLU A 92 -15.48 18.28 7.81
N GLU A 93 -15.74 17.91 6.55
CA GLU A 93 -16.98 18.25 5.84
C GLU A 93 -18.23 17.70 6.54
N ARG A 94 -18.16 16.46 7.06
CA ARG A 94 -19.22 15.86 7.88
C ARG A 94 -19.41 16.61 9.20
N GLN A 95 -18.33 17.03 9.85
CA GLN A 95 -18.38 17.85 11.06
C GLN A 95 -19.00 19.22 10.79
N PHE A 96 -18.60 19.91 9.71
CA PHE A 96 -19.19 21.17 9.29
C PHE A 96 -20.68 21.04 8.94
N SER A 97 -21.08 19.95 8.30
CA SER A 97 -22.48 19.65 8.02
C SER A 97 -23.28 19.47 9.31
N SER A 98 -22.70 18.79 10.31
CA SER A 98 -23.30 18.62 11.64
C SER A 98 -23.41 19.95 12.38
N PHE A 99 -22.37 20.78 12.35
CA PHE A 99 -22.40 22.12 12.92
C PHE A 99 -23.49 22.96 12.27
N LYS A 100 -23.55 23.00 10.93
CA LYS A 100 -24.60 23.70 10.19
C LYS A 100 -26.01 23.24 10.59
N ARG A 101 -26.21 21.94 10.79
CA ARG A 101 -27.49 21.39 11.28
C ARG A 101 -27.81 21.88 12.70
N ILE A 102 -26.86 21.74 13.63
CA ILE A 102 -27.03 22.15 15.03
C ILE A 102 -27.35 23.65 15.11
N THR A 103 -26.62 24.48 14.37
CA THR A 103 -26.84 25.92 14.32
C THR A 103 -28.27 26.23 13.84
N LYS A 104 -28.74 25.57 12.77
CA LYS A 104 -30.12 25.75 12.26
C LYS A 104 -31.23 25.27 13.20
N THR A 105 -30.98 24.23 14.00
CA THR A 105 -31.97 23.64 14.92
C THR A 105 -31.90 24.21 16.33
N THR A 106 -31.04 25.20 16.58
CA THR A 106 -30.94 25.87 17.87
C THR A 106 -31.99 26.98 17.96
N ALA A 107 -32.86 26.91 18.97
CA ALA A 107 -34.00 27.81 19.16
C ALA A 107 -33.62 29.31 19.27
N ASN A 108 -32.35 29.61 19.57
CA ASN A 108 -31.80 30.96 19.69
C ASN A 108 -30.92 31.37 18.50
N TYR A 109 -31.16 30.83 17.30
CA TYR A 109 -30.37 31.16 16.09
C TYR A 109 -30.25 32.67 15.81
N ALA A 110 -31.26 33.46 16.18
CA ALA A 110 -31.27 34.91 16.01
C ALA A 110 -30.37 35.69 17.00
N ARG A 111 -29.81 35.03 18.03
CA ARG A 111 -28.92 35.65 19.03
C ARG A 111 -27.49 35.10 18.89
N PRO A 112 -26.56 35.87 18.31
CA PRO A 112 -25.19 35.45 18.07
C PRO A 112 -24.48 34.90 19.31
N ASP A 113 -24.74 35.49 20.47
CA ASP A 113 -24.08 35.16 21.75
C ASP A 113 -24.35 33.73 22.23
N HIS A 114 -25.44 33.11 21.78
CA HIS A 114 -25.82 31.76 22.17
C HIS A 114 -25.48 30.71 21.11
N ILE A 115 -25.01 31.10 19.93
CA ILE A 115 -24.75 30.18 18.83
C ILE A 115 -23.57 29.27 19.20
N THR A 116 -22.44 29.84 19.61
CA THR A 116 -21.20 29.10 19.89
C THR A 116 -21.36 28.12 21.03
N SER A 117 -21.94 28.54 22.16
CA SER A 117 -22.13 27.67 23.33
C SER A 117 -23.11 26.52 23.04
N ASN A 118 -24.24 26.81 22.38
CA ASN A 118 -25.19 25.76 22.01
C ASN A 118 -24.61 24.79 20.98
N LEU A 119 -23.80 25.30 20.04
CA LEU A 119 -23.11 24.50 19.04
C LEU A 119 -22.22 23.46 19.72
N PHE A 120 -21.32 23.90 20.61
CA PHE A 120 -20.39 23.01 21.29
C PHE A 120 -21.10 22.02 22.22
N VAL A 121 -22.04 22.48 23.06
CA VAL A 121 -22.75 21.58 23.99
C VAL A 121 -23.49 20.47 23.24
N ARG A 122 -24.23 20.82 22.18
CA ARG A 122 -24.97 19.83 21.39
C ARG A 122 -24.04 18.94 20.57
N PHE A 123 -22.95 19.48 20.04
CA PHE A 123 -21.96 18.70 19.30
C PHE A 123 -21.26 17.68 20.20
N PHE A 124 -20.75 18.10 21.37
CA PHE A 124 -20.11 17.20 22.33
C PHE A 124 -21.08 16.16 22.88
N PHE A 125 -22.34 16.55 23.13
CA PHE A 125 -23.37 15.59 23.51
C PHE A 125 -23.59 14.54 22.41
N HIS A 126 -23.77 14.95 21.15
CA HIS A 126 -23.87 14.03 20.02
C HIS A 126 -22.64 13.12 19.87
N GLN A 127 -21.44 13.67 20.07
CA GLN A 127 -20.19 12.91 20.01
C GLN A 127 -20.09 11.88 21.15
N SER A 128 -20.48 12.24 22.38
CA SER A 128 -20.48 11.33 23.54
C SER A 128 -21.52 10.20 23.42
N GLN A 129 -22.59 10.43 22.65
CA GLN A 129 -23.59 9.41 22.32
C GLN A 129 -23.11 8.44 21.23
N GLY A 130 -21.83 8.51 20.83
CA GLY A 130 -21.22 7.56 19.90
C GLY A 130 -21.63 7.74 18.42
N SER A 131 -22.37 8.79 18.07
CA SER A 131 -22.93 8.94 16.72
C SER A 131 -21.87 9.09 15.62
N ASN A 132 -20.64 9.50 15.97
CA ASN A 132 -19.52 9.59 15.04
C ASN A 132 -18.68 8.31 14.96
N ILE A 133 -18.67 7.47 16.01
CA ILE A 133 -17.91 6.21 16.03
C ILE A 133 -18.58 5.19 15.09
N HIS A 134 -19.91 5.25 14.95
CA HIS A 134 -20.67 4.40 14.02
C HIS A 134 -20.62 4.86 12.55
N GLN A 135 -19.82 5.86 12.20
CA GLN A 135 -19.66 6.36 10.83
C GLN A 135 -18.24 6.15 10.28
N GLU A 136 -17.48 5.21 10.82
CA GLU A 136 -16.37 4.62 10.08
C GLU A 136 -16.91 4.14 8.72
N ASN A 137 -16.15 4.33 7.63
CA ASN A 137 -16.59 3.91 6.31
C ASN A 137 -16.89 2.41 6.37
N LYS A 138 -18.10 1.97 6.00
CA LYS A 138 -18.46 0.54 6.00
C LYS A 138 -17.45 -0.32 5.23
N ILE A 139 -16.75 0.29 4.26
CA ILE A 139 -15.67 -0.33 3.50
C ILE A 139 -14.39 -0.53 4.33
N SER A 140 -14.06 0.37 5.27
CA SER A 140 -12.95 0.12 6.21
C SER A 140 -13.28 -0.98 7.23
N GLU A 141 -14.56 -1.22 7.54
CA GLU A 141 -14.95 -2.40 8.33
C GLU A 141 -14.75 -3.69 7.54
N VAL A 142 -15.08 -3.70 6.24
CA VAL A 142 -14.78 -4.84 5.35
C VAL A 142 -13.27 -5.09 5.31
N ALA A 143 -12.44 -4.04 5.31
CA ALA A 143 -10.99 -4.19 5.36
C ALA A 143 -10.49 -4.92 6.62
N LYS A 144 -11.17 -4.76 7.77
CA LYS A 144 -10.83 -5.48 9.02
C LYS A 144 -11.12 -6.99 8.91
N LEU A 145 -12.04 -7.38 8.04
CA LEU A 145 -12.41 -8.78 7.81
C LEU A 145 -11.52 -9.47 6.78
N LEU A 146 -10.73 -8.72 6.01
CA LEU A 146 -9.82 -9.29 5.03
C LEU A 146 -8.61 -9.95 5.72
N PRO A 147 -8.14 -11.10 5.20
CA PRO A 147 -6.94 -11.74 5.72
C PRO A 147 -5.74 -10.81 5.52
N ARG A 148 -4.96 -10.61 6.59
CA ARG A 148 -3.74 -9.78 6.57
C ARG A 148 -2.55 -10.57 6.02
N GLU A 149 -2.69 -11.07 4.81
CA GLU A 149 -1.65 -11.82 4.12
C GLU A 149 -0.68 -10.91 3.37
N ARG A 150 0.49 -11.46 3.01
CA ARG A 150 1.48 -10.78 2.17
C ARG A 150 0.86 -10.46 0.83
N THR A 151 1.13 -9.28 0.28
CA THR A 151 0.62 -8.96 -1.07
C THR A 151 1.26 -9.91 -2.09
N ARG A 152 0.43 -10.68 -2.78
CA ARG A 152 0.80 -11.54 -3.91
C ARG A 152 0.28 -10.96 -5.21
N ILE A 153 1.15 -10.90 -6.22
CA ILE A 153 0.81 -10.46 -7.59
C ILE A 153 1.45 -11.43 -8.57
N SER A 154 0.65 -12.03 -9.46
CA SER A 154 1.17 -12.96 -10.46
C SER A 154 2.24 -12.32 -11.34
N ALA A 155 3.36 -13.02 -11.51
CA ALA A 155 4.43 -12.53 -12.38
C ALA A 155 3.98 -12.47 -13.86
N ALA A 156 3.01 -13.29 -14.26
CA ALA A 156 2.37 -13.18 -15.58
C ALA A 156 1.66 -11.82 -15.76
N LEU A 157 1.02 -11.30 -14.70
CA LEU A 157 0.39 -9.97 -14.72
C LEU A 157 1.44 -8.85 -14.74
N MET A 158 2.53 -9.01 -13.98
CA MET A 158 3.67 -8.08 -14.01
C MET A 158 4.28 -7.99 -15.42
N LEU A 159 4.42 -9.15 -16.08
CA LEU A 159 4.90 -9.28 -17.46
C LEU A 159 3.91 -8.73 -18.49
N LYS A 160 2.61 -8.83 -18.25
CA LYS A 160 1.58 -8.23 -19.11
C LYS A 160 1.60 -6.70 -19.01
N HIS A 161 1.76 -6.15 -17.81
CA HIS A 161 1.72 -4.71 -17.51
C HIS A 161 3.10 -4.12 -17.18
N LYS A 162 4.11 -4.40 -18.01
CA LYS A 162 5.54 -4.11 -17.71
C LYS A 162 5.82 -2.65 -17.32
N ARG A 163 5.14 -1.67 -17.94
CA ARG A 163 5.34 -0.25 -17.63
C ARG A 163 4.75 0.15 -16.28
N ASP A 164 3.59 -0.41 -15.92
CA ASP A 164 2.99 -0.18 -14.61
C ASP A 164 3.84 -0.85 -13.51
N ALA A 165 4.36 -2.04 -13.79
CA ALA A 165 5.30 -2.74 -12.91
C ALA A 165 6.59 -1.95 -12.67
N GLN A 166 7.19 -1.37 -13.72
CA GLN A 166 8.33 -0.45 -13.55
C GLN A 166 7.94 0.76 -12.71
N THR A 167 6.81 1.40 -13.03
CA THR A 167 6.34 2.59 -12.29
C THR A 167 6.16 2.27 -10.81
N HIS A 168 5.63 1.08 -10.48
CA HIS A 168 5.53 0.61 -9.10
C HIS A 168 6.91 0.46 -8.45
N CYS A 169 7.87 -0.20 -9.12
CA CYS A 169 9.23 -0.37 -8.61
C CYS A 169 9.93 0.98 -8.35
N GLU A 170 9.73 1.97 -9.22
CA GLU A 170 10.20 3.35 -9.03
C GLU A 170 9.59 4.05 -7.80
N ARG A 171 8.48 3.54 -7.26
CA ARG A 171 7.85 4.07 -6.02
C ARG A 171 8.29 3.36 -4.75
N VAL A 172 8.97 2.23 -4.85
CA VAL A 172 9.51 1.48 -3.71
C VAL A 172 11.00 1.10 -3.85
N PRO A 173 11.87 1.89 -4.52
CA PRO A 173 13.26 1.51 -4.74
C PRO A 173 14.03 1.32 -3.44
N ASP A 174 13.70 2.12 -2.42
CA ASP A 174 14.27 2.03 -1.08
C ASP A 174 14.01 0.68 -0.39
N PHE A 175 12.86 0.05 -0.67
CA PHE A 175 12.59 -1.33 -0.23
C PHE A 175 13.26 -2.37 -1.14
N LEU A 176 13.40 -2.09 -2.43
CA LEU A 176 14.01 -3.02 -3.38
C LEU A 176 15.53 -3.10 -3.22
N ARG A 177 16.19 -2.04 -2.74
CA ARG A 177 17.65 -1.93 -2.64
C ARG A 177 18.34 -3.07 -1.88
N ARG A 178 17.67 -3.67 -0.90
CA ARG A 178 18.19 -4.83 -0.16
C ARG A 178 18.23 -6.12 -0.98
N GLY A 179 17.61 -6.12 -2.15
CA GLY A 179 17.58 -7.23 -3.08
C GLY A 179 16.50 -8.27 -2.76
N TYR A 180 16.55 -9.35 -3.54
CA TYR A 180 15.66 -10.50 -3.45
C TYR A 180 15.71 -11.16 -2.06
N GLY A 181 14.57 -11.66 -1.58
CA GLY A 181 14.43 -12.38 -0.31
C GLY A 181 14.25 -11.49 0.93
N THR A 182 14.55 -10.18 0.84
CA THR A 182 14.44 -9.27 1.99
C THR A 182 13.04 -8.65 2.12
N HIS A 183 12.58 -7.97 1.07
CA HIS A 183 11.28 -7.29 1.05
C HIS A 183 10.33 -7.85 -0.01
N TRP A 184 10.84 -8.67 -0.92
CA TRP A 184 10.07 -9.33 -1.96
C TRP A 184 10.79 -10.62 -2.39
N HIS A 185 10.05 -11.59 -2.88
CA HIS A 185 10.59 -12.82 -3.46
C HIS A 185 9.58 -13.42 -4.44
N MET A 186 9.98 -14.50 -5.11
CA MET A 186 9.11 -15.31 -5.97
C MET A 186 8.68 -16.57 -5.22
N GLU A 187 7.40 -16.89 -5.32
CA GLU A 187 6.80 -18.09 -4.75
C GLU A 187 5.70 -18.57 -5.70
N GLU A 188 5.78 -19.82 -6.18
CA GLU A 188 4.73 -20.44 -7.03
C GLU A 188 4.32 -19.65 -8.29
N GLY A 189 5.22 -18.84 -8.85
CA GLY A 189 4.93 -17.99 -10.02
C GLY A 189 4.34 -16.61 -9.68
N ASP A 190 4.19 -16.30 -8.40
CA ASP A 190 3.76 -15.00 -7.89
C ASP A 190 4.94 -14.21 -7.30
N VAL A 191 4.90 -12.89 -7.49
CA VAL A 191 5.74 -11.95 -6.76
C VAL A 191 5.08 -11.72 -5.39
N VAL A 192 5.79 -12.08 -4.32
CA VAL A 192 5.29 -11.98 -2.95
C VAL A 192 6.07 -10.91 -2.18
N PHE A 193 5.34 -9.88 -1.75
CA PHE A 193 5.88 -8.74 -1.00
C PHE A 193 5.75 -8.95 0.51
N HIS A 194 6.82 -8.67 1.25
CA HIS A 194 6.86 -8.84 2.71
C HIS A 194 6.30 -7.60 3.43
N ASP A 195 4.98 -7.42 3.35
CA ASP A 195 4.27 -6.21 3.79
C ASP A 195 3.14 -6.41 4.82
N SER A 196 2.93 -7.63 5.32
CA SER A 196 1.90 -7.97 6.31
C SER A 196 2.47 -8.40 7.67
N THR A 197 3.37 -9.38 7.66
CA THR A 197 4.05 -9.91 8.85
C THR A 197 5.30 -9.09 9.18
N PRO A 198 5.71 -9.01 10.46
CA PRO A 198 6.98 -8.40 10.77
C PRO A 198 8.08 -9.12 10.00
N PRO A 199 8.89 -8.41 9.18
CA PRO A 199 10.16 -8.99 8.81
C PRO A 199 10.93 -9.19 10.12
N SER A 200 11.61 -10.33 10.27
CA SER A 200 12.64 -10.50 11.31
C SER A 200 13.78 -9.47 11.21
N HIS A 201 13.73 -8.54 10.25
CA HIS A 201 14.85 -7.70 9.87
C HIS A 201 14.57 -6.19 10.07
N PRO A 202 15.39 -5.47 10.87
CA PRO A 202 15.32 -4.02 11.08
C PRO A 202 15.79 -3.17 9.88
N ALA A 203 15.80 -3.69 8.65
CA ALA A 203 16.46 -3.07 7.49
C ALA A 203 15.57 -2.19 6.60
N GLY A 204 14.31 -1.96 6.96
CA GLY A 204 13.42 -1.09 6.20
C GLY A 204 13.90 0.37 6.17
N PRO A 205 13.49 1.16 5.16
CA PRO A 205 13.82 2.58 5.10
C PRO A 205 13.23 3.34 6.29
N ALA A 206 13.84 4.48 6.62
CA ALA A 206 13.32 5.34 7.69
C ALA A 206 11.94 5.91 7.32
N LEU A 207 11.04 6.00 8.30
CA LEU A 207 9.75 6.65 8.10
C LEU A 207 9.94 8.16 8.00
N HIS A 208 9.56 8.75 6.87
CA HIS A 208 9.57 10.20 6.70
C HIS A 208 8.33 10.85 7.32
N HIS A 209 8.32 12.17 7.51
CA HIS A 209 7.18 12.89 8.05
C HIS A 209 7.01 14.22 7.32
N PHE A 210 5.80 14.75 7.20
CA PHE A 210 5.54 16.02 6.50
C PHE A 210 6.28 17.23 7.10
N ARG A 211 6.73 17.11 8.35
CA ARG A 211 7.57 18.11 9.02
C ARG A 211 9.05 18.03 8.62
N SER A 212 9.52 16.87 8.19
CA SER A 212 10.93 16.63 7.80
C SER A 212 11.12 16.45 6.30
N MET A 213 10.03 16.18 5.56
CA MET A 213 10.06 15.89 4.13
C MET A 213 8.82 16.45 3.45
N SER A 214 9.02 17.14 2.33
CA SER A 214 7.93 17.55 1.45
C SER A 214 7.59 16.44 0.44
N ILE A 215 6.40 16.49 -0.17
CA ILE A 215 6.03 15.54 -1.25
C ILE A 215 7.03 15.61 -2.41
N LYS A 216 7.50 16.83 -2.76
CA LYS A 216 8.52 17.03 -3.79
C LYS A 216 9.86 16.38 -3.39
N GLY A 217 10.29 16.59 -2.15
CA GLY A 217 11.50 15.96 -1.62
C GLY A 217 11.40 14.42 -1.58
N GLY A 218 10.23 13.88 -1.26
CA GLY A 218 9.97 12.44 -1.34
C GLY A 218 10.10 11.90 -2.76
N HIS A 219 9.63 12.62 -3.77
CA HIS A 219 9.84 12.23 -5.18
C HIS A 219 11.32 12.24 -5.57
N GLU A 220 12.06 13.27 -5.18
CA GLU A 220 13.50 13.38 -5.44
C GLU A 220 14.29 12.26 -4.74
N TYR A 221 13.95 11.94 -3.49
CA TYR A 221 14.53 10.84 -2.74
C TYR A 221 14.33 9.49 -3.44
N LEU A 222 13.10 9.16 -3.84
CA LEU A 222 12.84 7.90 -4.54
C LEU A 222 13.53 7.84 -5.91
N LYS A 223 13.61 8.97 -6.62
CA LYS A 223 14.35 9.05 -7.89
C LYS A 223 15.84 8.74 -7.67
N GLN A 224 16.44 9.23 -6.59
CA GLN A 224 17.84 8.95 -6.25
C GLN A 224 18.04 7.48 -5.85
N GLU A 225 17.17 6.92 -5.01
CA GLU A 225 17.27 5.50 -4.63
C GLU A 225 17.03 4.57 -5.82
N TRP A 226 16.15 4.95 -6.76
CA TRP A 226 15.95 4.21 -8.01
C TRP A 226 17.22 4.17 -8.86
N GLU A 227 17.88 5.31 -9.00
CA GLU A 227 19.12 5.39 -9.76
C GLU A 227 20.24 4.57 -9.10
N LYS A 228 20.33 4.57 -7.76
CA LYS A 228 21.25 3.68 -7.03
C LYS A 228 20.95 2.21 -7.31
N CYS A 229 19.68 1.79 -7.24
CA CYS A 229 19.28 0.42 -7.54
C CYS A 229 19.71 0.00 -8.96
N ARG A 230 19.64 0.93 -9.92
CA ARG A 230 20.09 0.70 -11.30
C ARG A 230 21.61 0.58 -11.41
N GLN A 231 22.36 1.46 -10.77
CA GLN A 231 23.83 1.46 -10.79
C GLN A 231 24.42 0.24 -10.09
N GLU A 232 23.81 -0.17 -8.98
CA GLU A 232 24.22 -1.34 -8.19
C GLU A 232 23.72 -2.67 -8.79
N GLY A 233 22.90 -2.63 -9.86
CA GLY A 233 22.38 -3.84 -10.52
C GLY A 233 21.44 -4.66 -9.63
N VAL A 234 20.70 -4.00 -8.75
CA VAL A 234 19.81 -4.64 -7.77
C VAL A 234 18.73 -5.45 -8.48
N ALA A 235 18.51 -6.68 -8.03
CA ALA A 235 17.42 -7.52 -8.51
C ALA A 235 16.05 -6.88 -8.17
N MET A 236 15.16 -6.82 -9.16
CA MET A 236 13.83 -6.21 -9.03
C MET A 236 12.77 -7.11 -9.68
N PRO A 237 11.49 -7.01 -9.27
CA PRO A 237 10.39 -7.79 -9.83
C PRO A 237 9.94 -7.31 -11.23
N ILE A 238 10.89 -6.97 -12.10
CA ILE A 238 10.69 -6.48 -13.46
C ILE A 238 11.85 -6.92 -14.35
N CYS A 239 11.57 -7.20 -15.63
CA CYS A 239 12.58 -7.70 -16.56
C CYS A 239 13.18 -6.64 -17.48
N LYS A 240 12.43 -5.56 -17.75
CA LYS A 240 12.84 -4.50 -18.66
C LYS A 240 12.57 -3.15 -18.02
N VAL A 241 13.55 -2.27 -18.10
CA VAL A 241 13.45 -0.86 -17.70
C VAL A 241 13.46 -0.02 -18.94
N TRP A 242 12.42 0.78 -19.10
CA TRP A 242 12.33 1.85 -20.09
C TRP A 242 12.88 3.14 -19.48
N ILE A 243 13.94 3.67 -20.09
CA ILE A 243 14.59 4.92 -19.67
C ILE A 243 14.09 6.04 -20.57
N TYR A 244 13.57 7.09 -19.93
CA TYR A 244 13.02 8.25 -20.62
C TYR A 244 13.83 9.50 -20.32
N ASP A 245 14.13 10.29 -21.35
CA ASP A 245 14.52 11.70 -21.21
C ASP A 245 13.34 12.58 -21.63
N GLY A 246 12.76 13.26 -20.64
CA GLY A 246 11.48 13.94 -20.79
C GLY A 246 10.36 13.00 -21.23
N GLN A 247 9.89 13.16 -22.47
CA GLN A 247 8.87 12.32 -23.09
C GLN A 247 9.43 11.29 -24.07
N ASN A 248 10.73 11.36 -24.36
CA ASN A 248 11.37 10.51 -25.36
C ASN A 248 11.94 9.27 -24.68
N LEU A 249 11.68 8.10 -25.27
CA LEU A 249 12.29 6.86 -24.82
C LEU A 249 13.73 6.81 -25.34
N GLU A 250 14.71 6.88 -24.45
CA GLU A 250 16.13 6.83 -24.83
C GLU A 250 16.64 5.40 -24.93
N ASN A 251 16.33 4.56 -23.94
CA ASN A 251 16.96 3.25 -23.83
C ASN A 251 16.05 2.20 -23.16
N ARG A 252 16.36 0.92 -23.40
CA ARG A 252 15.75 -0.23 -22.73
C ARG A 252 16.85 -1.10 -22.14
N VAL A 253 16.86 -1.22 -20.82
CA VAL A 253 17.83 -2.05 -20.10
C VAL A 253 17.13 -3.30 -19.62
N SER A 254 17.72 -4.48 -19.89
CA SER A 254 17.29 -5.72 -19.26
C SER A 254 17.87 -5.77 -17.86
N ILE A 255 17.02 -5.92 -16.85
CA ILE A 255 17.48 -6.25 -15.50
C ILE A 255 17.71 -7.76 -15.45
N PRO A 256 18.66 -8.27 -14.64
CA PRO A 256 18.74 -9.67 -14.28
C PRO A 256 17.42 -10.13 -13.62
N TRP A 257 16.47 -10.47 -14.47
CA TRP A 257 15.23 -11.13 -14.19
C TRP A 257 15.14 -12.26 -15.19
N ASN A 258 15.17 -13.49 -14.70
CA ASN A 258 15.06 -14.64 -15.56
C ASN A 258 13.60 -14.74 -16.04
N GLU A 259 13.37 -14.59 -17.34
CA GLU A 259 12.05 -14.84 -17.95
C GLU A 259 11.58 -16.30 -17.69
N SER A 260 12.51 -17.17 -17.29
CA SER A 260 12.28 -18.58 -16.92
C SER A 260 11.87 -18.82 -15.47
N PHE A 261 11.62 -17.79 -14.65
CA PHE A 261 11.25 -17.89 -13.22
C PHE A 261 12.26 -18.57 -12.28
N GLU A 262 13.38 -19.05 -12.82
CA GLU A 262 14.46 -19.63 -12.04
C GLU A 262 15.40 -18.53 -11.54
N PHE A 263 15.21 -18.11 -10.29
CA PHE A 263 16.24 -17.40 -9.56
C PHE A 263 17.10 -18.44 -8.84
N THR A 264 18.40 -18.45 -9.10
CA THR A 264 19.33 -19.17 -8.22
C THR A 264 19.24 -18.46 -6.89
N VAL A 265 18.70 -19.14 -5.87
CA VAL A 265 18.66 -18.65 -4.49
C VAL A 265 20.09 -18.24 -4.14
N GLN A 266 20.38 -16.93 -4.10
CA GLN A 266 21.54 -16.48 -3.36
C GLN A 266 21.20 -16.78 -1.90
N ARG A 267 21.70 -17.93 -1.43
CA ARG A 267 21.60 -18.33 -0.02
C ARG A 267 22.31 -17.27 0.80
N PHE A 268 21.54 -16.38 1.40
CA PHE A 268 22.03 -15.48 2.42
C PHE A 268 21.80 -16.11 3.79
N SER A 269 22.86 -16.13 4.58
CA SER A 269 23.05 -16.88 5.83
C SER A 269 22.01 -16.67 6.93
N TYR A 270 21.13 -15.66 6.81
CA TYR A 270 20.11 -15.33 7.81
C TYR A 270 18.76 -16.03 7.57
N LEU A 271 18.54 -16.60 6.37
CA LEU A 271 17.47 -17.57 6.15
C LEU A 271 18.01 -18.96 6.51
N LYS A 272 18.29 -19.20 7.79
CA LYS A 272 18.30 -20.57 8.30
C LYS A 272 16.85 -21.01 8.37
N GLU A 273 16.39 -21.69 7.32
CA GLU A 273 15.29 -22.64 7.47
C GLU A 273 15.65 -23.54 8.65
N LYS A 274 14.81 -23.54 9.69
CA LYS A 274 14.83 -24.65 10.64
C LYS A 274 14.30 -25.85 9.87
N THR A 275 15.19 -26.54 9.16
CA THR A 275 14.99 -27.95 8.87
C THR A 275 15.08 -28.65 10.23
N GLN A 276 13.88 -28.96 10.72
CA GLN A 276 13.68 -30.07 11.63
C GLN A 276 14.22 -31.31 10.90
N ASP A 277 14.97 -32.14 11.62
CA ASP A 277 15.56 -33.44 11.24
C ASP A 277 17.10 -33.41 11.16
N GLU A 278 17.71 -33.72 12.32
CA GLU A 278 18.95 -34.48 12.53
C GLU A 278 18.85 -34.91 14.01
N GLU A 279 18.15 -36.01 14.28
CA GLU A 279 18.76 -37.32 14.61
C GLU A 279 19.65 -37.24 15.85
N ASP A 280 19.00 -37.53 16.99
CA ASP A 280 19.67 -37.99 18.21
C ASP A 280 20.52 -39.22 17.86
N THR A 281 21.84 -39.06 17.84
CA THR A 281 22.77 -40.18 17.98
C THR A 281 24.08 -39.73 18.60
N GLU A 282 24.50 -40.53 19.59
CA GLU A 282 25.85 -40.71 20.14
C GLU A 282 26.31 -39.64 21.14
N GLU A 283 26.22 -39.97 22.43
CA GLU A 283 27.27 -40.69 23.20
C GLU A 283 28.51 -39.82 23.38
N ASP A 284 28.70 -39.29 24.58
CA ASP A 284 30.03 -39.17 25.17
C ASP A 284 29.93 -39.38 26.69
N GLU A 285 30.32 -40.60 27.04
CA GLU A 285 30.71 -41.05 28.36
C GLU A 285 32.15 -40.54 28.63
N TYR A 286 32.50 -40.38 29.92
CA TYR A 286 33.85 -40.18 30.51
C TYR A 286 34.34 -38.76 30.89
N MET A 287 34.14 -38.48 32.19
CA MET A 287 35.16 -38.31 33.25
C MET A 287 35.94 -36.98 33.47
N GLU A 288 36.14 -36.74 34.77
CA GLU A 288 37.06 -35.81 35.47
C GLU A 288 36.63 -34.32 35.48
N LYS A 289 36.23 -33.72 36.62
CA LYS A 289 36.72 -33.78 38.01
C LYS A 289 35.65 -33.45 39.04
#